data_AF-A0A080YWE1-F1
#
_entry.id   AF-A0A080YWE1-F1
#
_cell.length_a   1.000
_cell.length_b   1.000
_cell.length_c   1.000
_cell.angle_alpha   90.00
_cell.angle_beta   90.00
_cell.angle_gamma   90.00
#
_symmetry.space_group_name_H-M   'P 1'
#
loop_
_entity.id
_entity.type
_entity.pdbx_description
1 polymer ?
#
loop_
_entity_poly.entity_id
_entity_poly.type
_entity_poly.pdbx_seq_one_letter_code
_entity_poly.pdbx_strand_id
1 'polypeptide(L)'
;MAKVHEKLVSVPDRLRDQVMADVYDLHFAASQDVYDEQVKTILTSWSDEEQMVWFRVYFERTWVTSAFWRWQCFYTPSGYATTNNPVEQFNHLIKRDYTLRAKHKIGTLIQLLADCCGHQSVTPRIFKESPEATQQLNTRVKDFHRRDLLVDITASRSSIEFLLVSPNPDVIRVAGTWI
;
A
#
# COMPACT_ATOMS: atom_id res chain seq x y z
N MET A 1 -1.41 -0.27 -6.71
CA MET A 1 -0.13 -0.81 -7.25
C MET A 1 -0.26 -1.99 -8.23
N ALA A 2 -1.40 -2.70 -8.35
CA ALA A 2 -1.51 -3.87 -9.24
C ALA A 2 -1.06 -3.64 -10.70
N LYS A 3 -1.30 -2.43 -11.25
CA LYS A 3 -0.86 -2.07 -12.60
C LYS A 3 0.65 -1.88 -12.74
N VAL A 4 1.34 -1.48 -11.67
CA VAL A 4 2.80 -1.43 -11.63
C VAL A 4 3.35 -2.87 -11.64
N HIS A 5 2.80 -3.75 -10.79
CA HIS A 5 3.18 -5.17 -10.77
C HIS A 5 2.97 -5.88 -12.11
N GLU A 6 1.82 -5.69 -12.76
CA GLU A 6 1.54 -6.27 -14.09
C GLU A 6 2.61 -5.88 -15.12
N LYS A 7 3.18 -4.68 -14.99
CA LYS A 7 4.17 -4.13 -15.94
C LYS A 7 5.62 -4.47 -15.55
N LEU A 8 5.84 -4.96 -14.35
CA LEU A 8 7.14 -5.44 -13.87
C LEU A 8 7.39 -6.93 -14.14
N VAL A 9 6.43 -7.66 -14.71
CA VAL A 9 6.58 -9.10 -15.00
C VAL A 9 7.75 -9.40 -15.96
N SER A 10 8.06 -8.47 -16.86
CA SER A 10 9.17 -8.58 -17.81
C SER A 10 10.51 -8.05 -17.29
N VAL A 11 10.54 -7.57 -16.04
CA VAL A 11 11.72 -7.00 -15.39
C VAL A 11 12.34 -8.07 -14.47
N PRO A 12 13.69 -8.19 -14.39
CA PRO A 12 14.33 -9.14 -13.49
C PRO A 12 13.92 -8.95 -12.02
N ASP A 13 13.79 -10.04 -11.29
CA ASP A 13 13.33 -10.06 -9.89
C ASP A 13 14.11 -9.09 -8.98
N ARG A 14 15.46 -9.07 -9.10
CA ARG A 14 16.32 -8.15 -8.33
C ARG A 14 15.88 -6.69 -8.48
N LEU A 15 15.55 -6.29 -9.69
CA LEU A 15 15.20 -4.91 -9.99
C LEU A 15 13.73 -4.62 -9.68
N ARG A 16 12.85 -5.63 -9.74
CA ARG A 16 11.45 -5.47 -9.35
C ARG A 16 11.33 -5.04 -7.89
N ASP A 17 12.12 -5.65 -7.01
CA ASP A 17 12.05 -5.34 -5.57
C ASP A 17 12.52 -3.90 -5.30
N GLN A 18 13.58 -3.44 -5.99
CA GLN A 18 14.01 -2.04 -5.95
C GLN A 18 12.92 -1.09 -6.46
N VAL A 19 12.35 -1.37 -7.64
CA VAL A 19 11.29 -0.52 -8.20
C VAL A 19 10.08 -0.45 -7.26
N MET A 20 9.71 -1.56 -6.60
CA MET A 20 8.59 -1.56 -5.67
C MET A 20 8.88 -0.72 -4.42
N ALA A 21 10.12 -0.72 -3.93
CA ALA A 21 10.55 0.16 -2.84
C ALA A 21 10.50 1.64 -3.28
N ASP A 22 11.10 1.97 -4.44
CA ASP A 22 11.11 3.32 -4.99
C ASP A 22 9.68 3.87 -5.18
N VAL A 23 8.78 3.05 -5.72
CA VAL A 23 7.38 3.41 -5.94
C VAL A 23 6.62 3.58 -4.61
N TYR A 24 7.01 2.82 -3.58
CA TYR A 24 6.45 2.98 -2.23
C TYR A 24 6.90 4.31 -1.61
N ASP A 25 8.19 4.64 -1.72
CA ASP A 25 8.74 5.91 -1.21
C ASP A 25 8.06 7.11 -1.88
N LEU A 26 7.87 7.05 -3.20
CA LEU A 26 7.11 8.06 -3.94
C LEU A 26 5.65 8.16 -3.50
N HIS A 27 5.00 7.03 -3.18
CA HIS A 27 3.62 7.02 -2.68
C HIS A 27 3.50 7.74 -1.34
N PHE A 28 4.49 7.54 -0.46
CA PHE A 28 4.52 8.04 0.91
C PHE A 28 5.39 9.29 1.10
N ALA A 29 5.76 9.96 0.01
CA ALA A 29 6.44 11.25 0.08
C ALA A 29 5.68 12.22 1.00
N ALA A 30 6.42 13.03 1.77
CA ALA A 30 5.83 13.90 2.78
C ALA A 30 5.13 15.13 2.18
N SER A 31 5.56 15.56 0.99
CA SER A 31 5.03 16.73 0.29
C SER A 31 5.30 16.64 -1.22
N GLN A 32 4.72 17.57 -1.98
CA GLN A 32 4.98 17.72 -3.41
C GLN A 32 6.47 17.98 -3.70
N ASP A 33 7.13 18.83 -2.91
CA ASP A 33 8.55 19.17 -3.11
C ASP A 33 9.44 17.94 -2.92
N VAL A 34 9.19 17.15 -1.87
CA VAL A 34 9.92 15.89 -1.61
C VAL A 34 9.70 14.90 -2.74
N TYR A 35 8.46 14.78 -3.22
CA TYR A 35 8.14 13.93 -4.37
C TYR A 35 8.89 14.36 -5.64
N ASP A 36 8.91 15.67 -5.93
CA ASP A 36 9.55 16.21 -7.14
C ASP A 36 11.07 16.02 -7.14
N GLU A 37 11.70 15.99 -5.97
CA GLU A 37 13.12 15.62 -5.82
C GLU A 37 13.32 14.11 -6.00
N GLN A 38 12.55 13.28 -5.29
CA GLN A 38 12.68 11.83 -5.32
C GLN A 38 12.40 11.25 -6.72
N VAL A 39 11.36 11.73 -7.40
CA VAL A 39 10.96 11.19 -8.71
C VAL A 39 12.05 11.43 -9.75
N LYS A 40 12.77 12.56 -9.68
CA LYS A 40 13.92 12.83 -10.56
C LYS A 40 15.04 11.83 -10.31
N THR A 41 15.43 11.66 -9.05
CA THR A 41 16.51 10.72 -8.66
C THR A 41 16.18 9.29 -9.08
N ILE A 42 14.96 8.83 -8.82
CA ILE A 42 14.51 7.47 -9.16
C ILE A 42 14.49 7.27 -10.68
N LEU A 43 13.93 8.21 -11.44
CA LEU A 43 13.89 8.10 -12.90
C LEU A 43 15.29 8.13 -13.53
N THR A 44 16.23 8.89 -12.95
CA THR A 44 17.63 8.86 -13.37
C THR A 44 18.27 7.51 -13.05
N SER A 45 18.12 6.98 -11.84
CA SER A 45 18.66 5.67 -11.47
C SER A 45 18.10 4.54 -12.34
N TRP A 46 16.81 4.56 -12.67
CA TRP A 46 16.23 3.60 -13.61
C TRP A 46 16.72 3.77 -15.04
N SER A 47 17.29 4.92 -15.41
CA SER A 47 17.84 5.15 -16.75
C SER A 47 19.23 4.54 -16.92
N ASP A 48 19.95 4.28 -15.82
CA ASP A 48 21.27 3.64 -15.84
C ASP A 48 21.18 2.13 -16.15
N GLU A 49 20.00 1.53 -16.00
CA GLU A 49 19.73 0.12 -16.25
C GLU A 49 19.03 -0.07 -17.62
N GLU A 50 19.71 -0.67 -18.60
CA GLU A 50 19.17 -0.83 -19.97
C GLU A 50 17.82 -1.58 -19.99
N GLN A 51 17.65 -2.53 -19.08
CA GLN A 51 16.45 -3.35 -18.93
C GLN A 51 15.25 -2.57 -18.35
N MET A 52 15.47 -1.35 -17.87
CA MET A 52 14.45 -0.49 -17.27
C MET A 52 13.93 0.62 -18.17
N VAL A 53 14.60 0.88 -19.30
CA VAL A 53 14.26 2.01 -20.19
C VAL A 53 12.77 2.02 -20.55
N TRP A 54 12.23 0.88 -20.95
CA TRP A 54 10.81 0.76 -21.29
C TRP A 54 9.90 1.02 -20.07
N PHE A 55 10.23 0.45 -18.91
CA PHE A 55 9.40 0.58 -17.71
C PHE A 55 9.41 2.02 -17.21
N ARG A 56 10.58 2.68 -17.22
CA ARG A 56 10.75 4.09 -16.90
C ARG A 56 9.88 4.98 -17.78
N VAL A 57 9.91 4.78 -19.10
CA VAL A 57 9.05 5.52 -20.05
C VAL A 57 7.57 5.28 -19.76
N TYR A 58 7.18 4.03 -19.50
CA TYR A 58 5.80 3.71 -19.12
C TYR A 58 5.39 4.43 -17.82
N PHE A 59 6.26 4.40 -16.81
CA PHE A 59 6.00 4.94 -15.49
C PHE A 59 5.88 6.46 -15.53
N GLU A 60 6.84 7.15 -16.14
CA GLU A 60 6.82 8.60 -16.32
C GLU A 60 5.56 9.06 -17.07
N ARG A 61 5.21 8.38 -18.16
CA ARG A 61 4.02 8.71 -18.95
C ARG A 61 2.72 8.49 -18.17
N THR A 62 2.66 7.46 -17.34
CA THR A 62 1.40 7.03 -16.71
C THR A 62 1.20 7.64 -15.33
N TRP A 63 2.24 7.67 -14.51
CA TRP A 63 2.15 8.00 -13.09
C TRP A 63 2.74 9.37 -12.75
N VAL A 64 3.53 9.97 -13.64
CA VAL A 64 4.12 11.31 -13.39
C VAL A 64 3.42 12.39 -14.20
N THR A 65 3.13 12.13 -15.49
CA THR A 65 2.65 13.18 -16.42
C THR A 65 1.18 13.05 -16.83
N SER A 66 0.53 11.91 -16.58
CA SER A 66 -0.88 11.72 -16.96
C SER A 66 -1.86 12.31 -15.94
N ALA A 67 -3.16 12.28 -16.25
CA ALA A 67 -4.21 12.62 -15.30
C ALA A 67 -4.23 11.79 -14.00
N PHE A 68 -3.54 10.64 -13.96
CA PHE A 68 -3.42 9.79 -12.78
C PHE A 68 -2.27 10.18 -11.85
N TRP A 69 -1.62 11.33 -12.06
CA TRP A 69 -0.43 11.75 -11.32
C TRP A 69 -0.63 11.97 -9.82
N ARG A 70 -1.86 12.21 -9.36
CA ARG A 70 -2.22 12.43 -7.94
C ARG A 70 -2.47 11.13 -7.19
N TRP A 71 -1.49 10.25 -7.17
CA TRP A 71 -1.57 8.96 -6.48
C TRP A 71 -0.79 8.94 -5.17
N GLN A 72 -0.14 10.03 -4.78
CA GLN A 72 0.64 10.14 -3.55
C GLN A 72 -0.28 10.37 -2.34
N CYS A 73 0.15 9.90 -1.17
CA CYS A 73 -0.62 9.97 0.07
C CYS A 73 -0.89 11.40 0.53
N PHE A 74 0.02 12.35 0.29
CA PHE A 74 -0.15 13.74 0.71
C PHE A 74 -1.29 14.49 -0.01
N TYR A 75 -1.85 13.93 -1.09
CA TYR A 75 -3.08 14.43 -1.71
C TYR A 75 -4.36 13.94 -1.03
N THR A 76 -4.25 12.94 -0.16
CA THR A 76 -5.38 12.39 0.58
C THR A 76 -5.48 13.11 1.94
N PRO A 77 -6.59 13.78 2.25
CA PRO A 77 -6.77 14.41 3.56
C PRO A 77 -6.65 13.40 4.71
N SER A 78 -6.23 13.87 5.88
CA SER A 78 -6.16 13.05 7.08
C SER A 78 -7.52 12.42 7.41
N GLY A 79 -7.51 11.14 7.80
CA GLY A 79 -8.72 10.36 8.10
C GLY A 79 -9.33 9.60 6.91
N TYR A 80 -8.82 9.80 5.69
CA TYR A 80 -9.21 9.00 4.53
C TYR A 80 -8.27 7.80 4.35
N ALA A 81 -8.82 6.69 3.87
CA ALA A 81 -8.01 5.51 3.59
C ALA A 81 -7.01 5.80 2.46
N THR A 82 -5.72 5.72 2.77
CA THR A 82 -4.62 5.84 1.80
C THR A 82 -4.49 4.61 0.88
N THR A 83 -5.17 3.52 1.22
CA THR A 83 -5.21 2.31 0.42
C THR A 83 -6.57 2.16 -0.26
N ASN A 84 -6.56 1.70 -1.51
CA ASN A 84 -7.77 1.32 -2.23
C ASN A 84 -8.36 -0.02 -1.76
N ASN A 85 -7.77 -0.65 -0.73
CA ASN A 85 -8.12 -1.99 -0.26
C ASN A 85 -9.61 -2.15 0.09
N PRO A 86 -10.29 -1.20 0.75
CA PRO A 86 -11.74 -1.32 0.99
C PRO A 86 -12.56 -1.37 -0.31
N VAL A 87 -12.18 -0.56 -1.31
CA VAL A 87 -12.83 -0.52 -2.62
C VAL A 87 -12.54 -1.79 -3.42
N GLU A 88 -11.29 -2.27 -3.41
CA GLU A 88 -10.91 -3.51 -4.07
C GLU A 88 -11.61 -4.73 -3.46
N GLN A 89 -11.67 -4.80 -2.12
CA GLN A 89 -12.37 -5.87 -1.41
C GLN A 89 -13.87 -5.84 -1.70
N PHE A 90 -14.50 -4.66 -1.73
CA PHE A 90 -15.90 -4.52 -2.09
C PHE A 90 -16.18 -4.93 -3.55
N ASN A 91 -15.32 -4.48 -4.47
CA ASN A 91 -15.38 -4.88 -5.88
C ASN A 91 -15.20 -6.39 -6.07
N HIS A 92 -14.35 -7.02 -5.26
CA HIS A 92 -14.16 -8.46 -5.28
C HIS A 92 -15.43 -9.22 -4.85
N LEU A 93 -16.11 -8.76 -3.80
CA LEU A 93 -17.38 -9.33 -3.34
C LEU A 93 -18.47 -9.23 -4.42
N ILE A 94 -18.65 -8.05 -5.03
CA ILE A 94 -19.62 -7.87 -6.13
C ILE A 94 -19.34 -8.85 -7.26
N LYS A 95 -18.07 -8.93 -7.68
CA LYS A 95 -17.65 -9.81 -8.78
C LYS A 95 -17.86 -11.28 -8.46
N ARG A 96 -17.63 -11.71 -7.22
CA ARG A 96 -17.74 -13.10 -6.79
C ARG A 96 -19.19 -13.53 -6.56
N ASP A 97 -19.96 -12.72 -5.84
CA ASP A 97 -21.23 -13.16 -5.26
C ASP A 97 -22.45 -12.70 -6.06
N TYR A 98 -22.34 -11.62 -6.83
CA TYR A 98 -23.48 -11.02 -7.52
C TYR A 98 -23.38 -11.14 -9.03
N THR A 99 -22.23 -10.79 -9.61
CA THR A 99 -22.05 -10.86 -11.07
C THR A 99 -21.43 -12.16 -11.55
N LEU A 100 -20.94 -13.03 -10.65
CA LEU A 100 -20.25 -14.27 -11.00
C LEU A 100 -19.15 -14.07 -12.05
N ARG A 101 -18.49 -12.90 -12.02
CA ARG A 101 -17.48 -12.43 -12.99
C ARG A 101 -17.98 -12.35 -14.45
N ALA A 102 -19.29 -12.36 -14.67
CA ALA A 102 -19.93 -12.23 -15.97
C ALA A 102 -20.41 -10.79 -16.24
N LYS A 103 -20.45 -10.42 -17.52
CA LYS A 103 -21.02 -9.14 -17.98
C LYS A 103 -22.54 -9.26 -18.05
N HIS A 104 -23.24 -8.27 -17.51
CA HIS A 104 -24.69 -8.22 -17.45
C HIS A 104 -25.24 -7.01 -18.22
N LYS A 105 -26.48 -7.11 -18.70
CA LYS A 105 -27.21 -5.94 -19.21
C LYS A 105 -27.43 -4.95 -18.06
N ILE A 106 -27.48 -3.66 -18.39
CA ILE A 106 -27.55 -2.59 -17.37
C ILE A 106 -28.72 -2.76 -16.39
N GLY A 107 -29.91 -3.17 -16.87
CA GLY A 107 -31.08 -3.40 -16.00
C GLY A 107 -30.85 -4.51 -14.98
N THR A 108 -30.28 -5.63 -15.42
CA THR A 108 -29.91 -6.73 -14.52
C THR A 108 -28.82 -6.32 -13.54
N LEU A 109 -27.84 -5.54 -14.00
CA LEU A 109 -26.76 -5.06 -13.14
C LEU A 109 -27.27 -4.15 -12.02
N ILE A 110 -28.21 -3.24 -12.33
CA ILE A 110 -28.82 -2.36 -11.32
C ILE A 110 -29.53 -3.19 -10.24
N GLN A 111 -30.28 -4.22 -10.63
CA GLN A 111 -30.95 -5.09 -9.67
C GLN A 111 -29.95 -5.84 -8.78
N LEU A 112 -28.90 -6.44 -9.37
CA LEU A 112 -27.85 -7.12 -8.62
C LEU A 112 -27.13 -6.19 -7.63
N LEU A 113 -26.92 -4.93 -7.99
CA LEU A 113 -26.33 -3.92 -7.10
C LEU A 113 -27.31 -3.52 -5.99
N ALA A 114 -28.61 -3.41 -6.28
CA ALA A 114 -29.63 -3.15 -5.27
C ALA A 114 -29.72 -4.29 -4.26
N ASP A 115 -29.72 -5.54 -4.73
CA ASP A 115 -29.70 -6.73 -3.88
C ASP A 115 -28.43 -6.76 -3.01
N CYS A 116 -27.28 -6.40 -3.58
CA CYS A 116 -26.04 -6.26 -2.83
C CYS A 116 -26.15 -5.24 -1.70
N CYS A 117 -26.66 -4.05 -1.99
CA CYS A 117 -26.89 -3.02 -0.97
C CYS A 117 -27.85 -3.52 0.13
N GLY A 118 -28.94 -4.20 -0.24
CA GLY A 118 -29.90 -4.78 0.69
C GLY A 118 -29.28 -5.84 1.60
N HIS A 119 -28.47 -6.76 1.06
CA HIS A 119 -27.79 -7.76 1.87
C HIS A 119 -26.70 -7.14 2.77
N GLN A 120 -25.93 -6.18 2.27
CA GLN A 120 -24.86 -5.53 3.04
C GLN A 120 -25.41 -4.65 4.17
N SER A 121 -26.60 -4.05 4.01
CA SER A 121 -27.20 -3.19 5.05
C SER A 121 -27.72 -4.00 6.24
N VAL A 122 -28.16 -5.24 6.03
CA VAL A 122 -28.64 -6.14 7.10
C VAL A 122 -27.54 -7.04 7.65
N THR A 123 -26.35 -7.06 7.04
CA THR A 123 -25.22 -7.82 7.57
C THR A 123 -24.70 -7.12 8.81
N PRO A 124 -24.83 -7.71 10.02
CA PRO A 124 -24.34 -7.08 11.23
C PRO A 124 -22.81 -7.00 11.18
N ARG A 125 -22.30 -5.79 10.97
CA ARG A 125 -20.88 -5.49 11.17
C ARG A 125 -20.75 -4.93 12.57
N ILE A 126 -20.32 -5.76 13.52
CA ILE A 126 -19.99 -5.28 14.86
C ILE A 126 -18.84 -4.31 14.70
N PHE A 127 -19.12 -3.01 14.87
CA PHE A 127 -18.09 -2.00 14.92
C PHE A 127 -17.30 -2.24 16.21
N LYS A 128 -16.06 -2.70 16.07
CA LYS A 128 -15.18 -2.90 17.22
C LYS A 128 -14.66 -1.53 17.64
N GLU A 129 -14.98 -1.11 18.86
CA GLU A 129 -14.52 0.15 19.43
C GLU A 129 -13.01 0.14 19.71
N SER A 130 -12.43 -1.05 19.88
CA SER A 130 -11.00 -1.25 20.05
C SER A 130 -10.41 -1.97 18.84
N PRO A 131 -9.22 -1.54 18.37
CA PRO A 131 -8.52 -2.23 17.29
C PRO A 131 -8.13 -3.64 17.75
N GLU A 132 -8.47 -4.65 16.95
CA GLU A 132 -8.07 -6.03 17.20
C GLU A 132 -7.10 -6.48 16.10
N ALA A 133 -5.92 -6.94 16.50
CA ALA A 133 -4.91 -7.42 15.56
C ALA A 133 -5.42 -8.66 14.82
N THR A 134 -5.34 -8.65 13.49
CA THR A 134 -5.71 -9.82 12.68
C THR A 134 -4.76 -10.99 12.95
N GLN A 135 -5.23 -12.22 12.73
CA GLN A 135 -4.40 -13.42 12.90
C GLN A 135 -3.13 -13.36 12.00
N GLN A 136 -3.24 -12.77 10.81
CA GLN A 136 -2.09 -12.50 9.94
C GLN A 136 -1.08 -11.54 10.56
N LEU A 137 -1.53 -10.42 11.13
CA LEU A 137 -0.65 -9.47 11.84
C LEU A 137 0.05 -10.16 13.02
N ASN A 138 -0.70 -10.91 13.83
CA ASN A 138 -0.14 -11.68 14.94
C ASN A 138 0.90 -12.71 14.47
N THR A 139 0.66 -13.37 13.34
CA THR A 139 1.61 -14.34 12.76
C THR A 139 2.87 -13.64 12.27
N ARG A 140 2.73 -12.47 11.63
CA ARG A 140 3.86 -11.68 11.13
C ARG A 140 4.72 -11.13 12.26
N VAL A 141 4.11 -10.62 13.34
CA VAL A 141 4.82 -10.18 14.55
C VAL A 141 5.60 -11.33 15.18
N LYS A 142 5.02 -12.54 15.24
CA LYS A 142 5.72 -13.74 15.72
C LYS A 142 6.89 -14.14 14.81
N ASP A 143 6.73 -14.06 13.49
CA ASP A 143 7.83 -14.34 12.55
C ASP A 143 8.97 -13.33 12.69
N PHE A 144 8.65 -12.05 12.86
CA PHE A 144 9.66 -11.01 13.11
C PHE A 144 10.40 -11.22 14.43
N HIS A 145 9.69 -11.60 15.51
CA HIS A 145 10.32 -12.02 16.75
C HIS A 145 11.26 -13.21 16.54
N ARG A 146 10.82 -14.24 15.81
CA ARG A 146 11.63 -15.43 15.53
C ARG A 146 12.92 -15.11 14.75
N ARG A 147 12.90 -14.05 13.93
CA ARG A 147 14.05 -13.62 13.12
C ARG A 147 14.88 -12.52 13.79
N ASP A 148 14.60 -12.17 15.05
CA ASP A 148 15.22 -11.06 15.78
C ASP A 148 15.14 -9.71 15.02
N LEU A 149 14.06 -9.51 14.24
CA LEU A 149 13.80 -8.29 13.47
C LEU A 149 12.90 -7.29 14.23
N LEU A 150 12.41 -7.67 15.42
CA LEU A 150 11.65 -6.81 16.32
C LEU A 150 12.47 -6.55 17.58
N VAL A 151 12.67 -5.28 17.90
CA VAL A 151 13.30 -4.85 19.15
C VAL A 151 12.30 -3.99 19.92
N ASP A 152 11.84 -4.51 21.06
CA ASP A 152 11.02 -3.77 22.01
C ASP A 152 11.94 -2.88 22.84
N ILE A 153 11.87 -1.57 22.59
CA ILE A 153 12.66 -0.59 23.35
C ILE A 153 11.73 0.01 24.40
N THR A 154 11.98 -0.34 25.68
CA THR A 154 11.35 0.37 26.79
C THR A 154 12.10 1.69 26.98
N ALA A 155 11.62 2.74 26.31
CA ALA A 155 12.18 4.07 26.50
C ALA A 155 11.94 4.51 27.96
N SER A 156 13.00 4.83 28.69
CA SER A 156 12.86 5.60 29.93
C SER A 156 12.20 6.94 29.56
N ARG A 157 11.23 7.39 30.36
CA ARG A 157 10.51 8.64 30.11
C ARG A 157 11.55 9.74 29.83
N SER A 158 11.46 10.33 28.64
CA SER A 158 12.29 11.45 28.15
C SER A 158 13.63 11.10 27.47
N SER A 159 13.84 9.89 26.95
CA SER A 159 15.03 9.59 26.13
C SER A 159 14.71 9.43 24.64
N ILE A 160 15.43 10.14 23.78
CA ILE A 160 15.45 9.93 22.31
C ILE A 160 16.49 8.89 21.89
N GLU A 161 17.16 8.22 22.83
CA GLU A 161 18.22 7.26 22.58
C GLU A 161 17.77 6.11 21.67
N PHE A 162 16.48 5.72 21.71
CA PHE A 162 15.90 4.74 20.80
C PHE A 162 15.95 5.14 19.31
N LEU A 163 16.02 6.45 19.01
CA LEU A 163 16.18 7.01 17.67
C LEU A 163 17.66 7.16 17.27
N LEU A 164 18.59 7.13 18.23
CA LEU A 164 20.00 7.47 18.03
C LEU A 164 20.94 6.25 17.94
N VAL A 165 20.47 5.03 18.27
CA VAL A 165 21.26 3.81 18.11
C VAL A 165 21.24 3.34 16.65
N SER A 166 22.43 3.14 16.07
CA SER A 166 22.74 2.88 14.65
C SER A 166 21.72 2.00 13.88
N PRO A 167 21.47 2.29 12.58
CA PRO A 167 20.32 1.82 11.84
C PRO A 167 20.66 0.50 11.12
N ASN A 168 20.29 -0.64 11.69
CA ASN A 168 20.06 -1.79 10.83
C ASN A 168 18.71 -1.55 10.13
N PRO A 169 18.67 -1.33 8.80
CA PRO A 169 17.44 -1.03 8.06
C PRO A 169 16.41 -2.16 8.11
N ASP A 170 16.84 -3.39 8.44
CA ASP A 170 15.98 -4.56 8.52
C ASP A 170 15.27 -4.71 9.87
N VAL A 171 15.61 -3.89 10.87
CA VAL A 171 15.09 -4.01 12.24
C VAL A 171 13.99 -2.97 12.50
N ILE A 172 12.78 -3.47 12.80
CA ILE A 172 11.64 -2.65 13.15
C ILE A 172 11.64 -2.41 14.67
N ARG A 173 11.75 -1.15 15.07
CA ARG A 173 11.74 -0.73 16.48
C ARG A 173 10.35 -0.22 16.86
N VAL A 174 9.76 -0.77 17.91
CA VAL A 174 8.44 -0.36 18.41
C VAL A 174 8.59 0.21 19.81
N ALA A 175 8.08 1.44 20.02
CA ALA A 175 8.04 2.06 21.33
C ALA A 175 6.78 1.58 22.09
N GLY A 176 6.97 0.69 23.06
CA GLY A 176 5.88 0.24 23.93
C GLY A 176 5.49 1.33 24.91
N THR A 177 4.30 1.91 24.77
CA THR A 177 3.65 2.67 25.84
C THR A 177 2.73 1.72 26.60
N TRP A 178 3.06 1.43 27.85
CA TRP A 178 2.18 0.69 28.75
C TRP A 178 0.89 1.51 28.96
N ILE A 179 -0.26 0.92 28.62
CA ILE A 179 -1.55 1.23 29.25
C ILE A 179 -1.81 0.12 30.26
#